data_AF-A0A373FT31-F1
#
_entry.id   AF-A0A373FT31-F1
#
_cell.length_a   1.000
_cell.length_b   1.000
_cell.length_c   1.000
_cell.angle_alpha   90.00
_cell.angle_beta   90.00
_cell.angle_gamma   90.00
#
_symmetry.space_group_name_H-M   'P 1'
#
loop_
_entity.id
_entity.type
_entity.pdbx_description
1 polymer ?
#
loop_
_entity_poly.entity_id
_entity_poly.type
_entity_poly.pdbx_seq_one_letter_code
_entity_poly.pdbx_strand_id
1 'polypeptide(L)'
;MRLFFKYILITIIVNISVNTVAQEANIQRDSFAPLHSVPEWIKTKTTPEEYQLWMTMSKIYKINYSFLNETISKEKRQKLYDDIRVICDSIEAGKYAKHKGELFVVQLIPRTDTTLNWRNEETIQIDEHIRYCKQKAIIYQSVQKKTVYLECIVWYIYNSLNKEVYIIKYETSSPLAFSRFLGNLHFSFLKETNELIGSCSGTLQYYDERHEISWRNFYQNLFLLNSDIK
;
A
#
# COMPACT_ATOMS: atom_id res chain seq x y z
N MET A 1 13.99 19.41 -14.17
CA MET A 1 14.82 18.23 -14.49
C MET A 1 14.47 17.13 -13.50
N ARG A 2 13.53 16.23 -13.86
CA ARG A 2 13.08 15.13 -12.99
C ARG A 2 14.09 13.99 -13.11
N LEU A 3 14.85 13.74 -12.05
CA LEU A 3 15.76 12.59 -11.96
C LEU A 3 14.93 11.33 -11.73
N PHE A 4 14.82 10.50 -12.77
CA PHE A 4 14.28 9.14 -12.67
C PHE A 4 15.32 8.26 -11.97
N PHE A 5 15.10 7.94 -10.70
CA PHE A 5 15.89 6.93 -10.00
C PHE A 5 15.29 5.54 -10.32
N LYS A 6 16.15 4.58 -10.67
CA LYS A 6 15.77 3.16 -10.81
C LYS A 6 15.47 2.60 -9.41
N TYR A 7 14.24 2.16 -9.20
CA TYR A 7 13.82 1.39 -8.03
C TYR A 7 13.63 -0.06 -8.48
N ILE A 8 14.13 -1.04 -7.73
CA ILE A 8 13.87 -2.46 -8.04
C ILE A 8 13.12 -3.13 -6.88
N LEU A 9 12.06 -3.81 -7.31
CA LEU A 9 11.18 -4.73 -6.61
C LEU A 9 11.99 -5.97 -6.17
N ILE A 10 12.17 -6.19 -4.87
CA ILE A 10 12.59 -7.50 -4.37
C ILE A 10 11.31 -8.17 -3.86
N THR A 11 10.75 -9.08 -4.67
CA THR A 11 9.69 -9.99 -4.22
C THR A 11 10.30 -10.98 -3.24
N ILE A 12 10.21 -10.66 -1.96
CA ILE A 12 10.45 -11.62 -0.88
C ILE A 12 9.09 -12.20 -0.55
N ILE A 13 8.96 -13.52 -0.65
CA ILE A 13 7.74 -14.27 -0.39
C ILE A 13 7.45 -14.16 1.11
N VAL A 14 6.84 -13.05 1.55
CA VAL A 14 6.00 -12.86 2.74
C VAL A 14 5.22 -11.56 2.53
N ASN A 15 3.98 -11.48 3.04
CA ASN A 15 3.03 -10.35 3.13
C ASN A 15 3.59 -8.99 3.64
N ILE A 16 4.66 -8.53 3.02
CA ILE A 16 5.11 -7.17 2.94
C ILE A 16 5.13 -6.94 1.45
N SER A 17 4.10 -6.29 0.93
CA SER A 17 4.22 -5.78 -0.42
C SER A 17 5.39 -4.81 -0.39
N VAL A 18 6.54 -5.22 -0.93
CA VAL A 18 7.58 -4.31 -1.38
C VAL A 18 7.02 -3.66 -2.65
N ASN A 19 5.91 -2.92 -2.48
CA ASN A 19 5.35 -2.10 -3.52
C ASN A 19 6.38 -1.02 -3.79
N THR A 20 6.66 -0.82 -5.07
CA THR A 20 7.16 0.44 -5.62
C THR A 20 6.21 1.59 -5.25
N VAL A 21 6.24 2.07 -4.00
CA VAL A 21 5.62 3.35 -3.58
C VAL A 21 6.69 4.36 -3.17
N ALA A 22 7.93 4.19 -3.65
CA ALA A 22 8.90 5.28 -3.61
C ALA A 22 8.54 6.43 -4.58
N GLN A 23 7.45 6.30 -5.35
CA GLN A 23 6.92 7.42 -6.14
C GLN A 23 5.87 8.27 -5.42
N GLU A 24 5.27 7.84 -4.30
CA GLU A 24 4.17 8.62 -3.68
C GLU A 24 4.15 8.67 -2.15
N ALA A 25 5.05 7.97 -1.45
CA ALA A 25 5.33 8.34 -0.08
C ALA A 25 6.25 9.57 -0.13
N ASN A 26 5.79 10.72 0.37
CA ASN A 26 6.57 11.96 0.51
C ASN A 26 7.66 11.79 1.60
N ILE A 27 8.48 10.74 1.45
CA ILE A 27 9.54 10.35 2.36
C ILE A 27 10.73 11.23 1.99
N GLN A 28 10.94 12.28 2.79
CA GLN A 28 12.09 13.17 2.63
C GLN A 28 13.37 12.35 2.64
N ARG A 29 14.32 12.67 1.74
CA ARG A 29 15.62 11.98 1.63
C ARG A 29 16.35 11.86 2.97
N ASP A 30 16.17 12.84 3.85
CA ASP A 30 16.84 12.94 5.15
C ASP A 30 16.31 11.92 6.18
N SER A 31 15.25 11.19 5.85
CA SER A 31 14.67 10.14 6.70
C SER A 31 15.35 8.77 6.55
N PHE A 32 16.29 8.62 5.61
CA PHE A 32 17.05 7.39 5.42
C PHE A 32 18.38 7.44 6.15
N ALA A 33 18.66 6.42 6.96
CA ALA A 33 19.96 6.26 7.58
C ALA A 33 21.04 5.94 6.50
N PRO A 34 22.27 6.45 6.66
CA PRO A 34 23.39 6.07 5.80
C PRO A 34 23.68 4.57 5.83
N LEU A 35 24.40 4.08 4.81
CA LEU A 35 24.94 2.72 4.84
C LEU A 35 25.82 2.51 6.06
N HIS A 36 25.79 1.29 6.59
CA HIS A 36 26.51 0.89 7.80
C HIS A 36 26.12 1.70 9.05
N SER A 37 24.95 2.34 9.04
CA SER A 37 24.45 3.16 10.15
C SER A 37 23.03 2.75 10.55
N VAL A 38 22.84 2.63 11.86
CA VAL A 38 21.53 2.47 12.51
C VAL A 38 21.43 3.58 13.56
N PRO A 39 20.40 4.44 13.54
CA PRO A 39 20.26 5.52 14.52
C PRO A 39 20.17 4.99 15.97
N GLU A 40 20.76 5.71 16.92
CA GLU A 40 20.81 5.27 18.33
C GLU A 40 19.41 5.10 18.96
N TRP A 41 18.43 5.90 18.55
CA TRP A 41 17.07 5.80 19.07
C TRP A 41 16.41 4.46 18.75
N ILE A 42 16.88 3.73 17.74
CA ILE A 42 16.40 2.38 17.40
C ILE A 42 16.62 1.41 18.54
N LYS A 43 17.72 1.52 19.30
CA LYS A 43 17.99 0.67 20.48
C LYS A 43 16.90 0.77 21.55
N THR A 44 16.18 1.89 21.60
CA THR A 44 15.07 2.10 22.54
C THR A 44 13.76 1.47 22.07
N LYS A 45 13.69 1.06 20.79
CA LYS A 45 12.48 0.54 20.12
C LYS A 45 12.62 -0.92 19.68
N THR A 46 13.80 -1.53 19.85
CA THR A 46 14.12 -2.89 19.44
C THR A 46 14.80 -3.67 20.54
N THR A 47 14.68 -5.00 20.51
CA THR A 47 15.55 -5.87 21.31
C THR A 47 16.98 -5.86 20.75
N PRO A 48 17.98 -6.36 21.50
CA PRO A 48 19.33 -6.52 20.99
C PRO A 48 19.39 -7.36 19.71
N GLU A 49 18.61 -8.44 19.60
CA GLU A 49 18.58 -9.32 18.43
C GLU A 49 18.03 -8.60 17.20
N GLU A 50 16.91 -7.89 17.37
CA GLU A 50 16.29 -7.09 16.31
C GLU A 50 17.22 -5.95 15.85
N TYR A 51 17.95 -5.33 16.78
CA TYR A 51 18.95 -4.31 16.45
C TYR A 51 20.08 -4.88 15.59
N GLN A 52 20.56 -6.09 15.88
CA GLN A 52 21.59 -6.75 15.07
C GLN A 52 21.10 -7.06 13.65
N LEU A 53 19.84 -7.44 13.49
CA LEU A 53 19.25 -7.61 12.16
C LEU A 53 19.29 -6.30 11.37
N TRP A 54 18.93 -5.18 11.99
CA TRP A 54 19.04 -3.87 11.34
C TRP A 54 20.49 -3.47 11.02
N MET A 55 21.44 -3.82 11.88
CA MET A 55 22.87 -3.66 11.59
C MET A 55 23.29 -4.45 10.35
N THR A 56 22.86 -5.71 10.21
CA THR A 56 23.16 -6.51 9.01
C THR A 56 22.49 -5.94 7.76
N MET A 57 21.21 -5.55 7.85
CA MET A 57 20.50 -4.89 6.75
C MET A 57 21.21 -3.60 6.31
N SER A 58 21.69 -2.78 7.25
CA SER A 58 22.37 -1.50 6.97
C SER A 58 23.67 -1.66 6.16
N LYS A 59 24.27 -2.86 6.14
CA LYS A 59 25.47 -3.14 5.32
C LYS A 59 25.18 -3.06 3.83
N ILE A 60 23.93 -3.31 3.43
CA ILE A 60 23.48 -3.31 2.04
C ILE A 60 22.55 -2.13 1.76
N TYR A 61 21.63 -1.79 2.66
CA TYR A 61 20.55 -0.84 2.39
C TYR A 61 20.66 0.46 3.19
N LYS A 62 20.18 1.56 2.61
CA LYS A 62 19.86 2.80 3.32
C LYS A 62 18.42 2.71 3.81
N ILE A 63 18.22 2.70 5.11
CA ILE A 63 16.94 2.25 5.71
C ILE A 63 16.20 3.45 6.30
N ASN A 64 14.91 3.55 5.98
CA ASN A 64 13.99 4.41 6.72
C ASN A 64 13.37 3.62 7.88
N TYR A 65 13.54 4.12 9.10
CA TYR A 65 13.08 3.48 10.33
C TYR A 65 11.79 4.06 10.91
N SER A 66 11.11 4.97 10.20
CA SER A 66 9.94 5.70 10.74
C SER A 66 8.83 4.78 11.23
N PHE A 67 8.70 3.58 10.64
CA PHE A 67 7.74 2.56 11.04
C PHE A 67 7.87 2.14 12.53
N LEU A 68 9.05 2.29 13.15
CA LEU A 68 9.25 1.99 14.59
C LEU A 68 8.64 3.04 15.52
N ASN A 69 8.22 4.19 14.98
CA ASN A 69 7.45 5.18 15.72
C ASN A 69 5.95 4.87 15.71
N GLU A 70 5.51 3.91 14.89
CA GLU A 70 4.11 3.48 14.83
C GLU A 70 3.82 2.37 15.83
N THR A 71 2.54 2.20 16.19
CA THR A 71 2.10 1.10 17.05
C THR A 71 1.94 -0.18 16.22
N ILE A 72 2.82 -1.16 16.46
CA ILE A 72 2.82 -2.45 15.77
C ILE A 72 2.33 -3.54 16.73
N SER A 73 1.32 -4.31 16.32
CA SER A 73 0.87 -5.49 17.08
C SER A 73 1.99 -6.54 17.18
N LYS A 74 2.03 -7.31 18.28
CA LYS A 74 3.02 -8.37 18.51
C LYS A 74 3.16 -9.35 17.34
N GLU A 75 2.05 -9.78 16.75
CA GLU A 75 2.04 -10.71 15.61
C GLU A 75 2.69 -10.13 14.35
N LYS A 76 2.31 -8.90 13.97
CA LYS A 76 2.94 -8.19 12.84
C LYS A 76 4.43 -7.95 13.05
N ARG A 77 4.83 -7.63 14.29
CA ARG A 77 6.23 -7.44 14.64
C ARG A 77 7.00 -8.75 14.49
N GLN A 78 6.46 -9.86 15.00
CA GLN A 78 7.09 -11.17 14.88
C GLN A 78 7.33 -11.52 13.42
N LYS A 79 6.29 -11.42 12.59
CA LYS A 79 6.37 -11.68 11.15
C LYS A 79 7.42 -10.82 10.44
N LEU A 80 7.43 -9.51 10.71
CA LEU A 80 8.44 -8.60 10.16
C LEU A 80 9.87 -9.09 10.44
N TYR A 81 10.16 -9.50 11.67
CA TYR A 81 11.50 -9.95 12.03
C TYR A 81 11.82 -11.36 11.55
N ASP A 82 10.83 -12.24 11.41
CA ASP A 82 11.02 -13.53 10.74
C ASP A 82 11.47 -13.32 9.29
N ASP A 83 10.87 -12.36 8.59
CA ASP A 83 11.22 -12.02 7.20
C ASP A 83 12.63 -11.42 7.13
N ILE A 84 12.92 -10.44 7.99
CA ILE A 84 14.23 -9.80 8.03
C ILE A 84 15.34 -10.81 8.30
N ARG A 85 15.13 -11.83 9.14
CA ARG A 85 16.12 -12.90 9.36
C ARG A 85 16.50 -13.61 8.06
N VAL A 86 15.51 -13.98 7.23
CA VAL A 86 15.75 -14.62 5.93
C VAL A 86 16.57 -13.70 4.99
N ILE A 87 16.31 -12.38 5.04
CA ILE A 87 17.09 -11.42 4.27
C ILE A 87 18.53 -11.35 4.79
N CYS A 88 18.72 -11.24 6.10
CA CYS A 88 20.02 -11.20 6.74
C CYS A 88 20.87 -12.44 6.41
N ASP A 89 20.29 -13.64 6.50
CA ASP A 89 20.97 -14.90 6.13
C ASP A 89 21.46 -14.86 4.67
N SER A 90 20.64 -14.29 3.79
CA SER A 90 20.97 -14.14 2.37
C SER A 90 21.98 -13.02 2.10
N ILE A 91 22.00 -11.96 2.90
CA ILE A 91 23.03 -10.90 2.87
C ILE A 91 24.37 -11.48 3.27
N GLU A 92 24.40 -12.28 4.34
CA GLU A 92 25.62 -12.92 4.84
C GLU A 92 26.14 -13.97 3.85
N ALA A 93 25.24 -14.65 3.14
CA ALA A 93 25.59 -15.50 2.00
C ALA A 93 25.99 -14.73 0.72
N GLY A 94 26.06 -13.39 0.75
CA GLY A 94 26.53 -12.54 -0.36
C GLY A 94 25.52 -12.31 -1.49
N LYS A 95 24.27 -12.80 -1.38
CA LYS A 95 23.27 -12.77 -2.47
C LYS A 95 22.77 -11.36 -2.80
N TYR A 96 22.96 -10.40 -1.90
CA TYR A 96 22.48 -9.01 -2.05
C TYR A 96 23.58 -7.98 -2.35
N ALA A 97 24.81 -8.39 -2.65
CA ALA A 97 25.92 -7.46 -2.91
C ALA A 97 25.61 -6.42 -4.02
N LYS A 98 24.87 -6.83 -5.05
CA LYS A 98 24.46 -5.95 -6.17
C LYS A 98 23.48 -4.83 -5.79
N HIS A 99 22.82 -4.96 -4.63
CA HIS A 99 21.83 -4.01 -4.12
C HIS A 99 22.42 -2.98 -3.15
N LYS A 100 23.75 -2.96 -2.99
CA LYS A 100 24.42 -2.08 -2.04
C LYS A 100 24.12 -0.60 -2.34
N GLY A 101 23.57 0.11 -1.37
CA GLY A 101 23.22 1.52 -1.45
C GLY A 101 21.77 1.81 -1.83
N GLU A 102 20.98 0.77 -2.14
CA GLU A 102 19.55 0.91 -2.41
C GLU A 102 18.77 1.34 -1.17
N LEU A 103 17.62 1.99 -1.39
CA LEU A 103 16.73 2.44 -0.31
C LEU A 103 15.83 1.28 0.13
N PHE A 104 15.66 1.12 1.43
CA PHE A 104 14.76 0.12 2.02
C PHE A 104 13.76 0.82 2.96
N VAL A 105 12.48 0.53 2.75
CA VAL A 105 11.37 1.09 3.53
C VAL A 105 10.50 -0.07 4.01
N VAL A 106 10.24 -0.13 5.31
CA VAL A 106 9.19 -0.99 5.85
C VAL A 106 7.88 -0.23 5.76
N GLN A 107 6.97 -0.72 4.93
CA GLN A 107 5.59 -0.25 4.92
C GLN A 107 4.77 -1.17 5.82
N LEU A 108 4.44 -0.68 7.00
CA LEU A 108 3.36 -1.26 7.77
C LEU A 108 2.10 -0.98 6.96
N ILE A 109 1.51 -2.00 6.33
CA ILE A 109 0.26 -1.85 5.57
C ILE A 109 -0.71 -1.08 6.49
N PRO A 110 -1.04 0.18 6.17
CA PRO A 110 -1.95 0.96 7.00
C PRO A 110 -3.26 0.20 7.08
N ARG A 111 -3.94 0.26 8.24
CA ARG A 111 -5.22 -0.44 8.48
C ARG A 111 -6.06 -0.37 7.20
N THR A 112 -6.15 -1.47 6.48
CA THR A 112 -6.95 -1.53 5.27
C THR A 112 -8.38 -1.36 5.73
N ASP A 113 -9.11 -0.44 5.14
CA ASP A 113 -10.49 -0.22 5.52
C ASP A 113 -11.33 -1.40 5.03
N THR A 114 -11.49 -2.40 5.89
CA THR A 114 -12.34 -3.57 5.65
C THR A 114 -13.82 -3.27 5.86
N THR A 115 -14.17 -2.04 6.26
CA THR A 115 -15.57 -1.63 6.48
C THR A 115 -16.22 -1.08 5.22
N LEU A 116 -15.44 -0.87 4.16
CA LEU A 116 -15.96 -0.46 2.85
C LEU A 116 -16.90 -1.53 2.30
N ASN A 117 -18.14 -1.13 2.06
CA ASN A 117 -19.12 -1.98 1.42
C ASN A 117 -18.96 -1.92 -0.11
N TRP A 118 -18.31 -2.94 -0.66
CA TRP A 118 -18.15 -3.09 -2.09
C TRP A 118 -19.36 -3.78 -2.71
N ARG A 119 -20.01 -3.07 -3.63
CA ARG A 119 -21.15 -3.57 -4.37
C ARG A 119 -20.68 -4.14 -5.70
N ASN A 120 -21.19 -5.32 -6.03
CA ASN A 120 -21.07 -5.88 -7.37
C ASN A 120 -22.03 -5.14 -8.30
N GLU A 121 -21.48 -4.42 -9.28
CA GLU A 121 -22.28 -3.72 -10.29
C GLU A 121 -22.49 -4.59 -11.52
N GLU A 122 -21.51 -5.44 -11.84
CA GLU A 122 -21.56 -6.32 -13.00
C GLU A 122 -20.60 -7.50 -12.80
N THR A 123 -21.05 -8.70 -13.16
CA THR A 123 -20.19 -9.88 -13.30
C THR A 123 -20.58 -10.64 -14.56
N ILE A 124 -19.59 -10.93 -15.39
CA ILE A 124 -19.77 -11.67 -16.64
C ILE A 124 -18.86 -12.90 -16.57
N GLN A 125 -19.45 -14.08 -16.67
CA GLN A 125 -18.70 -15.32 -16.81
C GLN A 125 -18.12 -15.38 -18.23
N ILE A 126 -16.80 -15.48 -18.34
CA ILE A 126 -16.10 -15.62 -19.62
C ILE A 126 -15.86 -17.11 -19.92
N ASP A 127 -15.47 -17.87 -18.90
CA ASP A 127 -15.22 -19.31 -18.93
C ASP A 127 -15.41 -19.89 -17.51
N GLU A 128 -15.46 -21.21 -17.31
CA GLU A 128 -15.64 -21.90 -16.01
C GLU A 128 -14.83 -21.29 -14.86
N HIS A 129 -13.59 -20.86 -15.15
CA HIS A 129 -12.68 -20.29 -14.15
C HIS A 129 -12.44 -18.79 -14.30
N ILE A 130 -12.91 -18.16 -15.38
CA ILE A 130 -12.59 -16.77 -15.71
C ILE A 130 -13.85 -15.94 -15.71
N ARG A 131 -13.83 -14.84 -14.94
CA ARG A 131 -14.93 -13.88 -14.90
C ARG A 131 -14.42 -12.46 -14.92
N TYR A 132 -15.16 -11.61 -15.61
CA TYR A 132 -15.03 -10.17 -15.53
C TYR A 132 -15.90 -9.65 -14.37
N CYS A 133 -15.36 -8.72 -13.60
CA CYS A 133 -16.01 -8.13 -12.44
C CYS A 133 -15.88 -6.60 -12.49
N LYS A 134 -16.98 -5.92 -12.19
CA LYS A 134 -17.05 -4.49 -11.92
C LYS A 134 -17.60 -4.28 -10.53
N GLN A 135 -16.81 -3.65 -9.67
CA GLN A 135 -17.20 -3.39 -8.29
C GLN A 135 -17.05 -1.92 -7.94
N LYS A 136 -17.90 -1.46 -7.02
CA LYS A 136 -17.99 -0.06 -6.62
C LYS A 136 -18.14 0.07 -5.11
N ALA A 137 -17.42 1.00 -4.50
CA ALA A 137 -17.59 1.35 -3.09
C ALA A 137 -17.58 2.87 -2.90
N ILE A 138 -18.31 3.34 -1.88
CA ILE A 138 -18.15 4.71 -1.38
C ILE A 138 -16.93 4.70 -0.46
N ILE A 139 -15.87 5.38 -0.89
CA ILE A 139 -14.60 5.43 -0.15
C ILE A 139 -14.53 6.61 0.80
N TYR A 140 -15.27 7.69 0.50
CA TYR A 140 -15.40 8.83 1.39
C TYR A 140 -16.83 9.34 1.41
N GLN A 141 -17.31 9.70 2.61
CA GLN A 141 -18.60 10.34 2.81
C GLN A 141 -18.41 11.54 3.76
N SER A 142 -18.82 12.73 3.34
CA SER A 142 -18.74 13.91 4.20
C SER A 142 -19.71 13.79 5.38
N VAL A 143 -19.17 14.02 6.59
CA VAL A 143 -19.95 14.05 7.84
C VAL A 143 -20.94 15.23 7.84
N GLN A 144 -20.55 16.34 7.21
CA GLN A 144 -21.37 17.56 7.17
C GLN A 144 -22.49 17.48 6.13
N LYS A 145 -22.28 16.73 5.04
CA LYS A 145 -23.25 16.63 3.94
C LYS A 145 -23.25 15.24 3.32
N LYS A 146 -24.31 14.46 3.60
CA LYS A 146 -24.46 13.09 3.09
C LYS A 146 -24.54 12.98 1.56
N THR A 147 -24.81 14.07 0.85
CA THR A 147 -24.79 14.07 -0.62
C THR A 147 -23.38 14.23 -1.20
N VAL A 148 -22.36 14.53 -0.37
CA VAL A 148 -20.98 14.68 -0.79
C VAL A 148 -20.22 13.40 -0.46
N TYR A 149 -19.98 12.60 -1.47
CA TYR A 149 -19.23 11.37 -1.36
C TYR A 149 -18.32 11.16 -2.56
N LEU A 150 -17.32 10.31 -2.36
CA LEU A 150 -16.43 9.84 -3.41
C LEU A 150 -16.61 8.33 -3.54
N GLU A 151 -16.89 7.90 -4.76
CA GLU A 151 -16.95 6.49 -5.14
C GLU A 151 -15.63 6.08 -5.79
N CYS A 152 -15.27 4.83 -5.57
CA CYS A 152 -14.24 4.13 -6.31
C CYS A 152 -14.88 3.00 -7.09
N ILE A 153 -14.53 2.87 -8.37
CA ILE A 153 -14.98 1.79 -9.24
C ILE A 153 -13.73 1.08 -9.76
N VAL A 154 -13.73 -0.25 -9.68
CA VAL A 154 -12.66 -1.11 -10.18
C VAL A 154 -13.22 -2.16 -11.14
N TRP A 155 -12.51 -2.39 -12.22
CA TRP A 155 -12.79 -3.39 -13.24
C TRP A 155 -11.63 -4.36 -13.33
N TYR A 156 -11.92 -5.64 -13.23
CA TYR A 156 -10.88 -6.66 -13.28
C TYR A 156 -11.41 -7.97 -13.83
N ILE A 157 -10.49 -8.78 -14.35
CA ILE A 157 -10.73 -10.19 -14.68
C ILE A 157 -10.12 -11.02 -13.57
N TYR A 158 -10.88 -11.95 -13.02
CA TYR A 158 -10.41 -12.92 -12.04
C TYR A 158 -10.39 -14.31 -12.66
N ASN A 159 -9.26 -14.99 -12.50
CA ASN A 159 -9.11 -16.40 -12.81
C ASN A 159 -8.98 -17.19 -11.49
N SER A 160 -9.97 -18.04 -11.22
CA SER A 160 -10.07 -18.83 -10.00
C SER A 160 -9.12 -20.02 -9.96
N LEU A 161 -8.69 -20.54 -11.11
CA LEU A 161 -7.83 -21.73 -11.21
C LEU A 161 -6.41 -21.42 -10.71
N ASN A 162 -5.85 -20.30 -11.15
CA ASN A 162 -4.48 -19.88 -10.84
C ASN A 162 -4.41 -18.74 -9.79
N LYS A 163 -5.56 -18.28 -9.29
CA LYS A 163 -5.72 -17.15 -8.35
C LYS A 163 -5.00 -15.92 -8.89
N GLU A 164 -5.44 -15.45 -10.06
CA GLU A 164 -4.87 -14.28 -10.71
C GLU A 164 -5.93 -13.23 -10.98
N VAL A 165 -5.56 -11.97 -10.78
CA VAL A 165 -6.39 -10.81 -11.11
C VAL A 165 -5.67 -9.97 -12.14
N TYR A 166 -6.34 -9.70 -13.25
CA TYR A 166 -5.93 -8.72 -14.23
C TYR A 166 -6.80 -7.47 -14.09
N ILE A 167 -6.21 -6.39 -13.59
CA ILE A 167 -6.90 -5.12 -13.40
C ILE A 167 -6.99 -4.43 -14.77
N ILE A 168 -8.22 -4.20 -15.25
CA ILE A 168 -8.47 -3.55 -16.53
C ILE A 168 -8.35 -2.03 -16.37
N LYS A 169 -9.07 -1.48 -15.39
CA LYS A 169 -9.06 -0.06 -15.03
C LYS A 169 -9.65 0.16 -13.65
N TYR A 170 -9.45 1.36 -13.13
CA TYR A 170 -10.14 1.86 -11.95
C TYR A 170 -10.27 3.38 -12.07
N GLU A 171 -11.30 3.94 -11.45
CA GLU A 171 -11.52 5.38 -11.46
C GLU A 171 -12.27 5.82 -10.20
N THR A 172 -12.14 7.11 -9.87
CA THR A 172 -12.97 7.74 -8.85
C THR A 172 -14.10 8.50 -9.51
N SER A 173 -15.29 8.45 -8.92
CA SER A 173 -16.44 9.25 -9.34
C SER A 173 -17.01 10.00 -8.15
N SER A 174 -17.41 11.26 -8.37
CA SER A 174 -18.24 11.98 -7.40
C SER A 174 -19.49 12.47 -8.14
N PRO A 175 -20.69 12.16 -7.65
CA PRO A 175 -21.93 12.47 -8.36
C PRO A 175 -22.34 13.95 -8.27
N LEU A 176 -21.64 14.75 -7.47
CA LEU A 176 -21.98 16.16 -7.29
C LEU A 176 -21.41 16.97 -8.46
N ALA A 177 -22.28 17.70 -9.17
CA ALA A 177 -21.94 18.45 -10.40
C ALA A 177 -20.78 19.47 -10.24
N PHE A 178 -20.49 19.90 -9.01
CA PHE A 178 -19.39 20.80 -8.68
C PHE A 178 -18.47 20.19 -7.62
N SER A 179 -18.08 18.94 -7.84
CA SER A 179 -17.05 18.28 -7.04
C SER A 179 -15.94 17.77 -7.94
N ARG A 180 -14.72 17.79 -7.40
CA ARG A 180 -13.55 17.28 -8.10
C ARG A 180 -12.64 16.60 -7.10
N PHE A 181 -12.25 15.38 -7.43
CA PHE A 181 -11.15 14.72 -6.76
C PHE A 181 -9.83 15.04 -7.47
N LEU A 182 -8.83 15.42 -6.69
CA LEU A 182 -7.46 15.69 -7.12
C LEU A 182 -6.54 14.77 -6.34
N GLY A 183 -6.09 13.68 -6.96
CA GLY A 183 -5.31 12.69 -6.27
C GLY A 183 -4.97 11.48 -7.12
N ASN A 184 -4.40 10.48 -6.45
CA ASN A 184 -3.99 9.23 -7.03
C ASN A 184 -4.84 8.10 -6.47
N LEU A 185 -5.17 7.16 -7.35
CA LEU A 185 -5.79 5.89 -7.03
C LEU A 185 -4.90 4.81 -7.62
N HIS A 186 -4.64 3.76 -6.85
CA HIS A 186 -3.83 2.63 -7.29
C HIS A 186 -4.43 1.34 -6.78
N PHE A 187 -4.42 0.29 -7.60
CA PHE A 187 -4.82 -1.06 -7.19
C PHE A 187 -3.72 -2.06 -7.50
N SER A 188 -3.56 -3.03 -6.61
CA SER A 188 -2.71 -4.20 -6.83
C SER A 188 -3.37 -5.45 -6.24
N PHE A 189 -3.03 -6.60 -6.82
CA PHE A 189 -3.50 -7.89 -6.35
C PHE A 189 -2.41 -8.60 -5.57
N LEU A 190 -2.74 -9.05 -4.36
CA LEU A 190 -1.88 -9.87 -3.51
C LEU A 190 -2.25 -11.34 -3.71
N LYS A 191 -1.38 -12.10 -4.38
CA LYS A 191 -1.61 -13.51 -4.71
C LYS A 191 -1.59 -14.39 -3.46
N GLU A 192 -0.82 -14.00 -2.45
CA GLU A 192 -0.64 -14.76 -1.20
C GLU A 192 -1.92 -14.80 -0.37
N THR A 193 -2.62 -13.68 -0.29
CA THR A 193 -3.88 -13.56 0.46
C THR A 193 -5.11 -13.67 -0.44
N ASN A 194 -4.91 -13.71 -1.77
CA ASN A 194 -5.96 -13.66 -2.77
C ASN A 194 -6.85 -12.41 -2.57
N GLU A 195 -6.22 -11.24 -2.45
CA GLU A 195 -6.88 -9.98 -2.13
C GLU A 195 -6.55 -8.92 -3.18
N LEU A 196 -7.57 -8.15 -3.59
CA LEU A 196 -7.38 -6.95 -4.39
C LEU A 196 -7.37 -5.73 -3.45
N ILE A 197 -6.24 -5.02 -3.41
CA ILE A 197 -6.04 -3.89 -2.50
C ILE A 197 -5.94 -2.60 -3.31
N GLY A 198 -6.66 -1.58 -2.87
CA GLY A 198 -6.58 -0.23 -3.40
C GLY A 198 -5.90 0.73 -2.43
N SER A 199 -5.33 1.81 -2.94
CA SER A 199 -4.92 2.98 -2.16
C SER A 199 -5.41 4.23 -2.86
N CYS A 200 -6.05 5.12 -2.11
CA CYS A 200 -6.54 6.40 -2.60
C CYS A 200 -5.94 7.52 -1.74
N SER A 201 -5.31 8.48 -2.39
CA SER A 201 -4.72 9.64 -1.73
C SER A 201 -5.01 10.91 -2.52
N GLY A 202 -5.51 11.94 -1.85
CA GLY A 202 -5.77 13.21 -2.51
C GLY A 202 -6.71 14.13 -1.77
N THR A 203 -7.24 15.09 -2.52
CA THR A 203 -8.15 16.12 -2.04
C THR A 203 -9.47 16.05 -2.79
N LEU A 204 -10.58 15.89 -2.06
CA LEU A 204 -11.91 16.14 -2.60
C LEU A 204 -12.26 17.61 -2.40
N GLN A 205 -12.45 18.33 -3.50
CA GLN A 205 -12.97 19.69 -3.53
C GLN A 205 -14.47 19.63 -3.85
N TYR A 206 -15.29 20.36 -3.10
CA TYR A 206 -16.72 20.48 -3.37
C TYR A 206 -17.26 21.83 -2.90
N TYR A 207 -18.36 22.28 -3.50
CA TYR A 207 -19.09 23.45 -3.06
C TYR A 207 -20.16 23.05 -2.04
N ASP A 208 -20.25 23.82 -0.95
CA ASP A 208 -21.34 23.69 0.00
C ASP A 208 -22.61 24.45 -0.45
N GLU A 209 -23.65 24.46 0.39
CA GLU A 209 -24.93 25.11 0.08
C GLU A 209 -24.83 26.64 0.00
N ARG A 210 -23.73 27.21 0.49
CA ARG A 210 -23.44 28.65 0.44
C ARG A 210 -22.59 29.02 -0.77
N HIS A 211 -22.31 28.05 -1.65
CA HIS A 211 -21.36 28.18 -2.77
C HIS A 211 -19.94 28.52 -2.30
N GLU A 212 -19.59 28.19 -1.05
CA GLU A 212 -18.24 28.30 -0.54
C GLU A 212 -17.45 27.03 -0.86
N ILE A 213 -16.16 27.19 -1.19
CA ILE A 213 -15.30 26.07 -1.56
C ILE A 213 -14.80 25.38 -0.29
N SER A 214 -15.12 24.08 -0.17
CA SER A 214 -14.60 23.20 0.87
C SER A 214 -13.59 22.20 0.29
N TRP A 215 -12.59 21.85 1.09
CA TRP A 215 -11.53 20.90 0.74
C TRP A 215 -11.38 19.86 1.83
N ARG A 216 -11.27 18.59 1.44
CA ARG A 216 -10.92 17.50 2.36
C ARG A 216 -9.79 16.68 1.81
N ASN A 217 -8.68 16.68 2.54
CA ASN A 217 -7.56 15.77 2.30
C ASN A 217 -7.88 14.43 2.95
N PHE A 218 -7.63 13.34 2.25
CA PHE A 218 -7.70 12.01 2.83
C PHE A 218 -6.66 11.09 2.20
N TYR A 219 -6.21 10.14 3.00
CA TYR A 219 -5.36 9.03 2.62
C TYR A 219 -6.03 7.77 3.17
N GLN A 220 -6.39 6.84 2.29
CA GLN A 220 -7.11 5.64 2.68
C GLN A 220 -6.65 4.44 1.85
N ASN A 221 -6.37 3.35 2.53
CA ASN A 221 -6.20 2.07 1.87
C ASN A 221 -7.55 1.36 1.82
N LEU A 222 -7.95 1.07 0.59
CA LEU A 222 -9.21 0.47 0.25
C LEU A 222 -9.03 -1.04 0.23
N PHE A 223 -9.87 -1.76 0.94
CA PHE A 223 -9.85 -3.21 0.89
C PHE A 223 -11.02 -3.72 0.07
N LEU A 224 -10.77 -4.46 -1.02
CA LEU A 224 -11.81 -5.29 -1.60
C LEU A 224 -11.68 -6.69 -1.00
N LEU A 225 -12.59 -7.04 -0.11
CA LEU A 225 -12.71 -8.41 0.38
C LEU A 225 -13.27 -9.26 -0.77
N ASN A 226 -12.49 -10.25 -1.21
CA ASN A 226 -12.91 -11.25 -2.17
C ASN A 226 -13.99 -12.21 -1.61
N SER A 227 -14.65 -11.89 -0.49
CA SER A 227 -15.69 -12.73 0.12
C SER A 227 -16.95 -12.87 -0.72
N ASP A 228 -17.16 -11.99 -1.70
CA ASP A 228 -18.26 -12.09 -2.66
C ASP A 228 -17.81 -12.67 -4.01
N ILE A 229 -16.64 -13.30 -4.04
CA ILE A 229 -16.22 -14.22 -5.11
C ILE A 229 -16.64 -15.65 -4.73
N LYS A 230 -17.95 -15.86 -4.57
CA LYS A 230 -18.55 -17.19 -4.54
C LYS A 230 -19.46 -17.35 -5.73
#